data_AF-A0A348P0J3-F1
#
_entry.id   AF-A0A348P0J3-F1
#
_cell.length_a   1.000
_cell.length_b   1.000
_cell.length_c   1.000
_cell.angle_alpha   90.00
_cell.angle_beta   90.00
_cell.angle_gamma   90.00
#
_symmetry.space_group_name_H-M   'P 1'
#
loop_
_entity.id
_entity.type
_entity.pdbx_description
1 polymer ?
#
loop_
_entity_poly.entity_id
_entity_poly.type
_entity_poly.pdbx_seq_one_letter_code
_entity_poly.pdbx_strand_id
1 'polypeptide(L)' 'MNNNEIKIRFNYKIWIETSEEKGILGYGQMRLLKAINETGTLNNAMKEIGFNYRKSWSKLKDIESLLGFK' A
#
# COMPACT_ATOMS: atom_id res chain seq x y z
N MET A 1 -2.59 -10.30 42.93
CA MET A 1 -1.62 -10.77 41.91
C MET A 1 -1.99 -10.10 40.59
N ASN A 2 -1.25 -9.09 40.15
CA ASN A 2 -1.50 -8.41 38.88
C ASN A 2 -0.96 -9.30 37.75
N ASN A 3 -1.84 -10.06 37.11
CA ASN A 3 -1.52 -10.77 35.87
C ASN A 3 -1.42 -9.76 34.73
N ASN A 4 -0.27 -9.10 34.63
CA ASN A 4 0.07 -8.28 33.48
C ASN A 4 0.56 -9.20 32.35
N GLU A 5 -0.37 -9.90 31.71
CA GLU A 5 -0.06 -10.73 30.54
C GLU A 5 0.51 -9.85 29.42
N ILE A 6 1.75 -10.11 29.02
CA ILE A 6 2.39 -9.43 27.90
C ILE A 6 1.72 -9.91 26.61
N LYS A 7 0.91 -9.05 26.00
CA LYS A 7 0.32 -9.31 24.68
C LYS A 7 1.37 -9.13 23.58
N ILE A 8 1.88 -10.25 23.07
CA ILE A 8 2.80 -10.27 21.92
C ILE A 8 2.00 -10.01 20.64
N ARG A 9 2.54 -9.16 19.75
CA ARG A 9 1.97 -8.89 18.42
C ARG A 9 3.05 -9.06 17.36
N PHE A 10 2.87 -10.03 16.47
CA PHE A 10 3.75 -10.25 15.34
C PHE A 10 3.43 -9.26 14.21
N ASN A 11 4.44 -8.58 13.69
CA ASN A 11 4.31 -7.63 12.59
C ASN A 11 5.43 -7.86 11.59
N TYR A 12 5.14 -7.71 10.31
CA TYR A 12 6.12 -7.75 9.23
C TYR A 12 5.79 -6.69 8.18
N LYS A 13 6.80 -6.28 7.42
CA LYS A 13 6.65 -5.45 6.22
C LYS A 13 7.21 -6.25 5.04
N ILE A 14 6.39 -6.42 4.01
CA ILE A 14 6.81 -7.00 2.73
C ILE A 14 6.78 -5.89 1.70
N TRP A 15 7.75 -5.92 0.80
CA TRP A 15 7.78 -5.10 -0.39
C TRP A 15 8.34 -5.87 -1.58
N ILE A 16 8.08 -5.35 -2.77
CA ILE A 16 8.56 -5.85 -4.05
C ILE A 16 9.36 -4.73 -4.69
N GLU A 17 10.54 -5.07 -5.20
CA GLU A 17 11.44 -4.17 -5.92
C GLU A 17 11.99 -4.85 -7.18
N THR A 18 12.53 -4.06 -8.09
CA THR A 18 13.29 -4.58 -9.24
C THR A 18 14.66 -5.07 -8.80
N SER A 19 15.38 -5.77 -9.68
CA SER A 19 16.79 -6.13 -9.49
C SER A 19 17.73 -4.92 -9.35
N GLU A 20 17.27 -3.73 -9.75
CA GLU A 20 17.98 -2.46 -9.62
C GLU A 20 17.54 -1.69 -8.35
N GLU A 21 16.98 -2.40 -7.36
CA GLU A 21 16.53 -1.85 -6.07
C GLU A 21 15.43 -0.78 -6.17
N LYS A 22 14.71 -0.74 -7.31
CA LYS A 22 13.60 0.21 -7.50
C LYS A 22 12.32 -0.37 -6.90
N GLY A 23 11.83 0.26 -5.83
CA GLY A 23 10.60 -0.15 -5.14
C GLY A 23 9.33 -0.05 -6.00
N ILE A 24 8.68 -1.21 -6.18
CA ILE A 24 7.43 -1.38 -6.94
C ILE A 24 6.23 -1.24 -5.99
N LEU A 25 6.09 -2.18 -5.04
CA LEU A 25 4.96 -2.29 -4.12
C LEU A 25 5.45 -2.41 -2.68
N GLY A 26 4.96 -1.55 -1.79
CA GLY A 26 5.14 -1.68 -0.35
C GLY A 26 3.82 -1.47 0.38
N TYR A 27 3.88 -1.30 1.71
CA TYR A 27 2.68 -1.18 2.54
C TYR A 27 1.72 -0.06 2.11
N GLY A 28 2.25 1.11 1.73
CA GLY A 28 1.42 2.24 1.30
C GLY A 28 0.67 1.95 -0.01
N GLN A 29 1.35 1.34 -0.98
CA GLN A 29 0.76 0.96 -2.26
C GLN A 29 -0.28 -0.16 -2.07
N MET A 30 0.01 -1.13 -1.21
CA MET A 30 -0.94 -2.19 -0.85
C MET A 30 -2.22 -1.61 -0.24
N ARG A 31 -2.10 -0.65 0.69
CA ARG A 31 -3.27 0.04 1.26
C ARG A 31 -4.08 0.78 0.21
N LEU A 32 -3.42 1.46 -0.72
CA LEU A 32 -4.09 2.16 -1.81
C LEU A 32 -4.87 1.20 -2.71
N LEU A 33 -4.23 0.12 -3.18
CA LEU A 33 -4.87 -0.87 -4.05
C LEU A 33 -6.05 -1.56 -3.36
N LYS A 34 -5.90 -1.91 -2.08
CA LYS A 34 -6.98 -2.48 -1.28
C LYS A 34 -8.18 -1.52 -1.17
N ALA A 35 -7.92 -0.25 -0.84
CA ALA A 35 -8.97 0.76 -0.75
C ALA A 35 -9.65 1.03 -2.10
N ILE A 36 -8.91 0.98 -3.23
CA ILE A 36 -9.50 1.08 -4.57
C ILE A 36 -10.45 -0.09 -4.83
N ASN A 37 -10.03 -1.31 -4.48
CA ASN A 37 -10.85 -2.50 -4.62
C ASN A 37 -12.13 -2.43 -3.76
N GLU A 38 -12.03 -1.89 -2.54
CA GLU A 38 -13.17 -1.79 -1.61
C GLU A 38 -14.13 -0.65 -1.95
N THR A 39 -13.61 0.50 -2.40
CA THR A 39 -14.42 1.71 -2.69
C THR A 39 -14.85 1.86 -4.14
N GLY A 40 -14.31 1.02 -5.04
CA GLY A 40 -14.58 1.00 -6.47
C GLY A 40 -13.97 2.15 -7.27
N THR A 41 -13.43 3.20 -6.63
CA THR A 41 -12.80 4.33 -7.33
C THR A 41 -11.56 4.84 -6.61
N LEU A 42 -10.58 5.33 -7.36
CA LEU A 42 -9.40 5.98 -6.80
C LEU A 42 -9.80 7.15 -5.89
N ASN A 43 -10.73 7.99 -6.31
CA ASN A 43 -11.09 9.17 -5.55
C ASN A 43 -11.64 8.85 -4.16
N ASN A 44 -12.45 7.80 -4.04
CA ASN A 44 -12.98 7.37 -2.74
C ASN A 44 -11.90 6.69 -1.89
N ALA A 45 -11.09 5.82 -2.48
CA ALA A 45 -9.96 5.19 -1.80
C ALA A 45 -9.01 6.22 -1.18
N MET A 46 -8.73 7.28 -1.92
CA MET A 46 -7.87 8.38 -1.50
C MET A 46 -8.42 9.17 -0.31
N LYS A 47 -9.73 9.40 -0.27
CA LYS A 47 -10.43 10.02 0.86
C LYS A 47 -10.39 9.13 2.10
N GLU A 48 -10.54 7.82 1.91
CA GLU A 48 -10.54 6.85 3.02
C GLU A 48 -9.15 6.71 3.68
N ILE A 49 -8.08 6.59 2.88
CA ILE A 49 -6.73 6.36 3.42
C ILE A 49 -5.96 7.66 3.73
N GLY A 50 -6.50 8.82 3.36
CA GLY A 50 -5.93 10.14 3.62
C GLY A 50 -4.71 10.52 2.76
N PHE A 51 -4.58 9.96 1.56
CA PHE A 51 -3.42 10.21 0.70
C PHE A 51 -3.64 11.42 -0.23
N ASN A 52 -2.58 11.92 -0.88
CA ASN A 52 -2.70 12.93 -1.94
C ASN A 52 -3.00 12.30 -3.30
N TYR A 53 -4.05 12.79 -3.97
CA TYR A 53 -4.55 12.22 -5.24
C TYR A 53 -3.46 12.16 -6.33
N ARG A 54 -2.81 13.29 -6.62
CA ARG A 54 -1.81 13.39 -7.70
C ARG A 54 -0.62 12.44 -7.47
N LYS A 55 -0.11 12.40 -6.23
CA LYS A 55 1.00 11.49 -5.87
C LYS A 55 0.59 10.02 -6.02
N SER A 56 -0.62 9.69 -5.62
CA SER A 56 -1.11 8.31 -5.67
C SER A 56 -1.41 7.85 -7.08
N TRP A 57 -1.96 8.73 -7.93
CA TRP A 57 -2.14 8.46 -9.35
C TRP A 57 -0.79 8.22 -10.06
N SER A 58 0.20 9.10 -9.83
CA SER A 58 1.55 8.90 -10.39
C SER A 58 2.13 7.57 -9.94
N LYS A 59 2.00 7.23 -8.66
CA LYS A 59 2.56 5.99 -8.12
C LYS A 59 1.85 4.74 -8.69
N LEU A 60 0.54 4.80 -8.94
CA LEU A 60 -0.18 3.72 -9.63
C LEU A 60 0.34 3.51 -11.05
N LYS A 61 0.54 4.60 -11.80
CA LYS A 61 1.12 4.52 -13.14
C LYS A 61 2.53 3.94 -13.15
N ASP A 62 3.34 4.29 -12.15
CA ASP A 62 4.67 3.69 -11.98
C ASP A 62 4.57 2.18 -11.70
N ILE A 63 3.64 1.75 -10.84
CA ILE A 63 3.43 0.33 -10.52
C ILE A 63 2.98 -0.44 -11.77
N GLU A 64 1.98 0.07 -12.50
CA GLU A 64 1.48 -0.56 -13.74
C GLU A 64 2.61 -0.76 -14.74
N SER A 65 3.41 0.29 -14.97
CA SER A 65 4.56 0.26 -15.88
C SER A 65 5.63 -0.75 -15.44
N LEU A 66 6.02 -0.75 -14.16
CA LEU A 66 7.05 -1.65 -13.62
C LEU A 66 6.64 -3.12 -13.62
N LEU A 67 5.33 -3.40 -13.53
CA LEU A 67 4.79 -4.76 -13.57
C LEU A 67 4.38 -5.21 -14.99
N GLY A 68 4.53 -4.33 -16.00
CA GLY A 68 4.22 -4.65 -17.39
C GLY A 68 2.74 -4.64 -17.74
N PHE A 69 1.89 -3.98 -16.94
CA PHE A 69 0.49 -3.76 -17.26
C PHE A 69 0.31 -2.53 -18.17
N LYS A 70 -0.68 -2.56 -19.06
CA LYS A 70 -1.09 -1.44 -19.93
C LYS A 70 -2.51 -0.99 -19.61
#